data_AF-B3M013-F1
#
_entry.id   AF-B3M013-F1
#
_cell.length_a   1.000
_cell.length_b   1.000
_cell.length_c   1.000
_cell.angle_alpha   90.00
_cell.angle_beta   90.00
_cell.angle_gamma   90.00
#
_symmetry.space_group_name_H-M   'P 1'
#
loop_
_entity.id
_entity.type
_entity.pdbx_description
1 polymer ?
#
loop_
_entity_poly.entity_id
_entity_poly.type
_entity_poly.pdbx_seq_one_letter_code
_entity_poly.pdbx_strand_id
1 'polypeptide(L)'
;MDKFAPAKTCLRLLQAMPGVPQAAQAGALGVLANPLQSLVQMQQVRHRQTKHWNPQFKRLRKQKFVKIDLPNLREKPEDITKEEMRRRMKERGVLPPRPWMERPFHISCTGGIFEAYVPPEGDGKKSIISSSGAKQKLEFLEKKSKSLMAVRKIRSYEESFSSDEFGAEAQEIYIKAHQHMAAKDKYQIREYVSERCYPEMMHNVKDKTIRWRFLQSLEPPRVVHARVTEVITKENQFAQVTVRFHSQQMLAIYDRFGRLMHGSEILTKDVLEYVVFEKHISNEYGKWRLHDKIIPDWLPAKQPAPITYRLIEDAEEEVAPKELPAGEESKQLEAGGEQAKEQVQLAAPVESSAKPSVAL
;
A
#
# COMPACT_ATOMS: atom_id res chain seq x y z
N MET A 1 -62.94 -19.36 -2.26
CA MET A 1 -63.79 -18.65 -3.22
C MET A 1 -62.96 -17.48 -3.73
N ASP A 2 -62.05 -17.75 -4.66
CA ASP A 2 -62.26 -17.71 -6.11
C ASP A 2 -61.65 -16.39 -6.61
N LYS A 3 -60.76 -16.30 -7.60
CA LYS A 3 -60.23 -17.26 -8.56
C LYS A 3 -58.91 -16.68 -9.11
N PHE A 4 -57.94 -17.56 -9.33
CA PHE A 4 -56.79 -17.37 -10.20
C PHE A 4 -57.23 -17.12 -11.65
N ALA A 5 -56.51 -16.28 -12.39
CA ALA A 5 -56.58 -16.21 -13.85
C ALA A 5 -55.15 -16.35 -14.44
N PRO A 6 -54.91 -17.32 -15.35
CA PRO A 6 -53.57 -17.69 -15.80
C PRO A 6 -53.17 -17.09 -17.15
N ALA A 7 -51.86 -17.06 -17.36
CA ALA A 7 -51.20 -16.88 -18.65
C ALA A 7 -51.57 -17.99 -19.65
N LYS A 8 -51.80 -17.59 -20.92
CA LYS A 8 -51.48 -18.30 -22.18
C LYS A 8 -52.31 -17.72 -23.32
N THR A 9 -51.67 -17.02 -24.26
CA THR A 9 -52.05 -17.18 -25.68
C THR A 9 -50.83 -16.95 -26.58
N CYS A 10 -50.37 -18.06 -27.14
CA CYS A 10 -49.35 -18.17 -28.16
C CYS A 10 -50.02 -18.09 -29.53
N LEU A 11 -49.33 -17.48 -30.51
CA LEU A 11 -49.35 -17.77 -31.94
C LEU A 11 -50.68 -18.20 -32.60
N ARG A 12 -51.24 -17.33 -33.43
CA ARG A 12 -51.89 -17.72 -34.70
C ARG A 12 -51.86 -16.55 -35.69
N LEU A 13 -50.86 -16.59 -36.56
CA LEU A 13 -50.77 -15.79 -37.78
C LEU A 13 -51.04 -16.77 -38.92
N LEU A 14 -52.26 -16.74 -39.46
CA LEU A 14 -52.66 -17.54 -40.62
C LEU A 14 -53.55 -16.69 -41.52
N GLN A 15 -52.97 -16.40 -42.69
CA GLN A 15 -53.63 -16.37 -44.00
C GLN A 15 -54.76 -15.35 -44.21
N ALA A 16 -54.38 -14.19 -44.74
CA ALA A 16 -55.21 -13.44 -45.68
C ALA A 16 -54.64 -13.67 -47.10
N MET A 17 -55.36 -14.45 -47.90
CA MET A 17 -55.18 -14.53 -49.35
C MET A 17 -55.69 -13.24 -49.99
N PRO A 18 -55.00 -12.67 -51.00
CA PRO A 18 -55.65 -11.86 -52.01
C PRO A 18 -55.68 -12.60 -53.35
N GLY A 19 -56.82 -12.44 -54.01
CA GLY A 19 -57.21 -13.17 -55.19
C GLY A 19 -56.37 -12.88 -56.43
N VAL A 20 -56.40 -13.88 -57.29
CA VAL A 20 -56.05 -13.84 -58.72
C VAL A 20 -56.95 -12.84 -59.43
N PRO A 21 -56.38 -12.00 -60.33
CA PRO A 21 -57.04 -11.76 -61.60
C PRO A 21 -56.17 -12.20 -62.78
N GLN A 22 -56.75 -13.17 -63.47
CA GLN A 22 -56.71 -13.54 -64.87
C GLN A 22 -55.74 -12.78 -65.81
N ALA A 23 -54.93 -13.59 -66.49
CA ALA A 23 -54.07 -13.22 -67.60
C ALA A 23 -54.84 -12.69 -68.82
N ALA A 24 -54.32 -11.63 -69.43
CA ALA A 24 -54.55 -11.28 -70.82
C ALA A 24 -53.21 -11.30 -71.55
N GLN A 25 -53.12 -12.15 -72.58
CA GLN A 25 -51.98 -12.28 -73.48
C GLN A 25 -51.94 -11.10 -74.45
N ALA A 26 -50.76 -10.53 -74.65
CA ALA A 26 -50.36 -9.88 -75.89
C ALA A 26 -48.83 -9.96 -75.99
N GLY A 27 -48.34 -10.63 -77.03
CA GLY A 27 -46.93 -10.94 -77.21
C GLY A 27 -46.10 -9.79 -77.77
N ALA A 28 -44.78 -9.90 -77.59
CA ALA A 28 -43.76 -9.61 -78.61
C ALA A 28 -42.40 -10.02 -78.07
N LEU A 29 -41.68 -10.81 -78.88
CA LEU A 29 -40.28 -11.18 -78.74
C LEU A 29 -39.38 -9.94 -78.82
N GLY A 30 -38.34 -9.88 -77.98
CA GLY A 30 -37.25 -8.94 -78.24
C GLY A 30 -36.25 -8.71 -77.09
N VAL A 31 -35.05 -9.27 -77.30
CA VAL A 31 -33.74 -8.75 -76.86
C VAL A 31 -33.28 -9.10 -75.43
N LEU A 32 -32.29 -10.00 -75.41
CA LEU A 32 -31.38 -10.31 -74.31
C LEU A 32 -30.52 -9.08 -73.98
N ALA A 33 -30.50 -8.65 -72.71
CA ALA A 33 -29.54 -7.69 -72.18
C ALA A 33 -28.88 -8.24 -70.91
N ASN A 34 -27.55 -8.13 -70.88
CA ASN A 34 -26.55 -8.62 -69.90
C ASN A 34 -26.95 -8.70 -68.41
N PRO A 35 -26.58 -9.77 -67.68
CA PRO A 35 -26.71 -9.86 -66.23
C PRO A 35 -25.41 -9.42 -65.51
N LEU A 36 -24.88 -8.25 -65.85
CA LEU A 36 -23.67 -7.71 -65.20
C LEU A 36 -23.83 -6.21 -64.95
N GLN A 37 -24.77 -5.83 -64.06
CA GLN A 37 -24.75 -4.55 -63.33
C GLN A 37 -25.98 -4.45 -62.41
N SER A 38 -25.95 -5.16 -61.28
CA SER A 38 -26.57 -4.65 -60.05
C SER A 38 -26.05 -5.44 -58.84
N LEU A 39 -24.74 -5.40 -58.64
CA LEU A 39 -24.21 -5.42 -57.28
C LEU A 39 -24.63 -4.09 -56.64
N VAL A 40 -25.91 -4.00 -56.28
CA VAL A 40 -26.37 -3.09 -55.24
C VAL A 40 -25.54 -3.49 -54.04
N GLN A 41 -24.50 -2.71 -53.76
CA GLN A 41 -23.90 -2.68 -52.45
C GLN A 41 -25.07 -2.42 -51.49
N MET A 42 -25.63 -3.50 -50.93
CA MET A 42 -26.38 -3.42 -49.70
C MET A 42 -25.38 -2.99 -48.65
N GLN A 43 -25.05 -1.70 -48.65
CA GLN A 43 -24.49 -1.04 -47.51
C GLN A 43 -25.50 -1.34 -46.41
N GLN A 44 -25.12 -2.22 -45.48
CA GLN A 44 -25.95 -2.49 -44.30
C GLN A 44 -26.04 -1.18 -43.53
N VAL A 45 -27.01 -0.34 -43.90
CA VAL A 45 -27.40 0.83 -43.14
C VAL A 45 -28.06 0.26 -41.90
N ARG A 46 -27.27 0.04 -40.86
CA ARG A 46 -27.80 -0.28 -39.54
C ARG A 46 -28.64 0.92 -39.12
N HIS A 47 -29.96 0.85 -39.32
CA HIS A 47 -30.90 1.76 -38.70
C HIS A 47 -30.82 1.55 -37.18
N ARG A 48 -29.86 2.21 -36.52
CA ARG A 48 -29.80 2.29 -35.06
C ARG A 48 -31.03 3.08 -34.60
N GLN A 49 -32.16 2.42 -34.43
CA GLN A 49 -33.44 3.01 -33.99
C GLN A 49 -33.47 3.38 -32.49
N THR A 50 -32.33 3.55 -31.83
CA THR A 50 -32.27 3.93 -30.41
C THR A 50 -32.12 5.44 -30.20
N LYS A 51 -32.18 6.25 -31.26
CA LYS A 51 -32.03 7.70 -31.19
C LYS A 51 -33.23 8.36 -31.86
N HIS A 52 -33.95 9.19 -31.13
CA HIS A 52 -35.05 9.97 -31.70
C HIS A 52 -34.53 10.89 -32.82
N TRP A 53 -35.24 10.91 -33.95
CA TRP A 53 -34.81 11.55 -35.19
C TRP A 53 -34.96 13.08 -35.16
N ASN A 54 -35.90 13.59 -34.35
CA ASN A 54 -36.27 15.00 -34.29
C ASN A 54 -35.03 15.91 -34.03
N PRO A 55 -34.82 16.97 -34.85
CA PRO A 55 -33.72 17.92 -34.73
C PRO A 55 -33.60 18.61 -33.36
N GLN A 56 -34.71 18.81 -32.65
CA GLN A 56 -34.73 19.43 -31.31
C GLN A 56 -33.84 18.66 -30.31
N PHE A 57 -33.76 17.33 -30.46
CA PHE A 57 -32.97 16.46 -29.60
C PHE A 57 -31.53 16.25 -30.09
N LYS A 58 -31.08 16.95 -31.15
CA LYS A 58 -29.68 16.86 -31.65
C LYS A 58 -28.66 17.28 -30.58
N ARG A 59 -28.95 18.31 -29.79
CA ARG A 59 -28.08 18.77 -28.70
C ARG A 59 -27.95 17.71 -27.60
N LEU A 60 -29.08 17.12 -27.19
CA LEU A 60 -29.12 16.05 -26.19
C LEU A 60 -28.43 14.77 -26.69
N ARG A 61 -28.56 14.44 -28.00
CA ARG A 61 -27.83 13.34 -28.64
C ARG A 61 -26.31 13.54 -28.61
N LYS A 62 -25.84 14.79 -28.72
CA LYS A 62 -24.41 15.15 -28.59
C LYS A 62 -23.95 15.07 -27.13
N GLN A 63 -24.78 15.49 -26.18
CA GLN A 63 -24.49 15.48 -24.74
C GLN A 63 -24.49 14.08 -24.09
N LYS A 64 -24.95 13.03 -24.81
CA LYS A 64 -24.86 11.63 -24.33
C LYS A 64 -23.42 11.19 -24.01
N PHE A 65 -22.43 11.75 -24.70
CA PHE A 65 -21.03 11.44 -24.47
C PHE A 65 -20.36 12.62 -23.78
N VAL A 66 -20.36 12.59 -22.45
CA VAL A 66 -19.56 13.52 -21.64
C VAL A 66 -18.16 12.94 -21.55
N LYS A 67 -17.18 13.61 -22.15
CA LYS A 67 -15.77 13.28 -21.94
C LYS A 67 -15.41 13.79 -20.54
N ILE A 68 -15.19 12.86 -19.62
CA ILE A 68 -14.73 13.16 -18.26
C ILE A 68 -13.25 12.83 -18.25
N ASP A 69 -12.42 13.82 -17.96
CA ASP A 69 -10.99 13.60 -17.78
C ASP A 69 -10.81 12.85 -16.46
N LEU A 70 -10.48 11.56 -16.57
CA LEU A 70 -10.24 10.70 -15.43
C LEU A 70 -8.90 11.09 -14.80
N PRO A 71 -8.81 11.23 -13.47
CA PRO A 71 -7.54 11.42 -12.80
C PRO A 71 -6.61 10.23 -13.07
N ASN A 72 -5.32 10.49 -13.30
CA ASN A 72 -4.31 9.43 -13.36
C ASN A 72 -4.13 8.82 -11.96
N LEU A 73 -4.61 7.59 -11.75
CA LEU A 73 -4.51 6.89 -10.45
C LEU A 73 -3.09 6.42 -10.09
N ARG A 74 -2.15 6.51 -11.04
CA ARG A 74 -0.74 6.09 -10.83
C ARG A 74 0.14 7.20 -10.27
N GLU A 75 -0.28 8.45 -10.38
CA GLU A 75 0.47 9.58 -9.84
C GLU A 75 0.31 9.62 -8.32
N LYS A 76 1.43 9.63 -7.59
CA LYS A 76 1.38 9.80 -6.14
C LYS A 76 1.13 11.28 -5.83
N PRO A 77 0.36 11.60 -4.78
CA PRO A 77 0.10 12.99 -4.39
C PRO A 77 1.36 13.74 -3.93
N GLU A 78 2.43 13.01 -3.59
CA GLU A 78 3.71 13.53 -3.13
C GLU A 78 4.55 14.12 -4.28
N ASP A 79 4.40 13.59 -5.49
CA ASP A 79 5.16 14.01 -6.68
C ASP A 79 4.56 15.28 -7.33
N ILE A 80 3.34 15.66 -6.92
CA ILE A 80 2.62 16.80 -7.47
C ILE A 80 3.12 18.08 -6.80
N THR A 81 3.68 19.00 -7.59
CA THR A 81 4.04 20.32 -7.09
C THR A 81 2.81 21.06 -6.53
N LYS A 82 3.01 21.90 -5.50
CA LYS A 82 1.91 22.67 -4.89
C LYS A 82 1.16 23.54 -5.91
N GLU A 83 1.86 24.01 -6.95
CA GLU A 83 1.29 24.80 -8.04
C GLU A 83 0.40 23.97 -8.94
N GLU A 84 0.85 22.76 -9.29
CA GLU A 84 0.05 21.82 -10.08
C GLU A 84 -1.17 21.33 -9.30
N MET A 85 -1.03 21.10 -7.99
CA MET A 85 -2.18 20.79 -7.13
C MET A 85 -3.20 21.93 -7.13
N ARG A 86 -2.73 23.19 -7.05
CA ARG A 86 -3.58 24.37 -7.15
C ARG A 86 -4.22 24.50 -8.54
N ARG A 87 -3.49 24.19 -9.62
CA ARG A 87 -4.02 24.15 -11.00
C ARG A 87 -5.14 23.13 -11.11
N ARG A 88 -4.93 21.90 -10.61
CA ARG A 88 -5.92 20.82 -10.58
C ARG A 88 -7.15 21.19 -9.75
N MET A 89 -6.97 21.83 -8.58
CA MET A 89 -8.08 22.34 -7.77
C MET A 89 -8.91 23.38 -8.54
N LYS A 90 -8.24 24.31 -9.25
CA LYS A 90 -8.89 25.31 -10.11
C LYS A 90 -9.63 24.67 -11.30
N GLU A 91 -8.99 23.74 -12.01
CA GLU A 91 -9.61 22.98 -13.11
C GLU A 91 -10.85 22.21 -12.65
N ARG A 92 -10.79 21.62 -11.46
CA ARG A 92 -11.92 20.90 -10.84
C ARG A 92 -12.98 21.83 -10.22
N GLY A 93 -12.72 23.14 -10.16
CA GLY A 93 -13.60 24.10 -9.50
C GLY A 93 -13.73 23.91 -7.99
N VAL A 94 -12.79 23.22 -7.35
CA VAL A 94 -12.79 22.96 -5.90
C VAL A 94 -11.90 24.00 -5.23
N LEU A 95 -12.48 24.78 -4.32
CA LEU A 95 -11.72 25.70 -3.49
C LEU A 95 -10.94 24.93 -2.42
N PRO A 96 -9.73 25.39 -2.03
CA PRO A 96 -9.04 24.80 -0.89
C PRO A 96 -9.92 24.95 0.37
N PRO A 97 -10.00 23.93 1.23
CA PRO A 97 -10.78 24.01 2.45
C PRO A 97 -10.22 25.15 3.32
N ARG A 98 -11.12 26.00 3.86
CA ARG A 98 -10.73 27.05 4.81
C ARG A 98 -10.36 26.39 6.14
N PRO A 99 -9.24 26.77 6.79
CA PRO A 99 -8.74 26.10 8.01
C PRO A 99 -9.54 26.44 9.28
N TRP A 100 -10.78 26.95 9.17
CA TRP A 100 -11.61 27.27 10.32
C TRP A 100 -12.07 25.97 10.99
N MET A 101 -11.37 25.58 12.05
CA MET A 101 -11.67 24.38 12.83
C MET A 101 -12.43 24.77 14.10
N GLU A 102 -13.76 24.71 14.06
CA GLU A 102 -14.57 24.92 15.27
C GLU A 102 -14.38 23.81 16.31
N ARG A 103 -14.07 22.60 15.83
CA ARG A 103 -13.84 21.41 16.66
C ARG A 103 -12.47 20.83 16.34
N PRO A 104 -11.54 20.80 17.32
CA PRO A 104 -10.26 20.13 17.11
C PRO A 104 -10.46 18.64 16.93
N PHE A 105 -9.60 18.00 16.14
CA PHE A 105 -9.58 16.55 16.02
C PHE A 105 -9.07 15.93 17.32
N HIS A 106 -9.83 14.98 17.86
CA HIS A 106 -9.35 14.18 18.97
C HIS A 106 -8.44 13.07 18.44
N ILE A 107 -7.22 13.04 18.95
CA ILE A 107 -6.20 12.06 18.55
C ILE A 107 -6.01 11.11 19.73
N SER A 108 -6.36 9.84 19.53
CA SER A 108 -6.28 8.80 20.57
C SER A 108 -4.95 8.05 20.58
N CYS A 109 -4.16 8.14 19.51
CA CYS A 109 -2.86 7.49 19.38
C CYS A 109 -1.88 8.36 18.59
N THR A 110 -0.60 8.10 18.76
CA THR A 110 0.47 8.83 18.07
C THR A 110 0.65 8.37 16.63
N GLY A 111 1.42 9.13 15.84
CA GLY A 111 1.72 8.76 14.44
C GLY A 111 2.73 7.62 14.30
N GLY A 112 3.58 7.41 15.31
CA GLY A 112 4.59 6.36 15.32
C GLY A 112 5.30 6.26 16.67
N ILE A 113 6.35 5.43 16.71
CA ILE A 113 7.15 5.18 17.91
C ILE A 113 8.03 6.39 18.24
N PHE A 114 8.06 6.79 19.51
CA PHE A 114 9.03 7.73 20.05
C PHE A 114 10.32 7.00 20.38
N GLU A 115 11.44 7.45 19.81
CA GLU A 115 12.78 6.91 20.08
C GLU A 115 12.81 5.37 20.11
N ALA A 116 12.71 4.75 18.92
CA ALA A 116 12.64 3.30 18.81
C ALA A 116 13.76 2.59 19.59
N TYR A 117 13.38 1.57 20.36
CA TYR A 117 14.34 0.72 21.03
C TYR A 117 15.19 -0.01 19.97
N VAL A 118 16.51 0.07 20.10
CA VAL A 118 17.45 -0.67 19.25
C VAL A 118 17.91 -1.89 20.04
N PRO A 119 17.46 -3.11 19.68
CA PRO A 119 17.93 -4.32 20.32
C PRO A 119 19.43 -4.51 20.12
N PRO A 120 20.19 -4.87 21.18
CA PRO A 120 21.61 -5.13 21.04
C PRO A 120 21.85 -6.31 20.10
N GLU A 121 22.85 -6.17 19.23
CA GLU A 121 23.28 -7.23 18.33
C GLU A 121 23.71 -8.45 19.13
N GLY A 122 23.08 -9.60 18.87
CA GLY A 122 23.36 -10.84 19.59
C GLY A 122 22.55 -11.03 20.87
N ASP A 123 21.32 -10.49 20.97
CA ASP A 123 20.30 -10.84 21.98
C ASP A 123 19.77 -12.30 21.84
N GLY A 124 20.70 -13.23 21.58
CA GLY A 124 20.56 -14.67 21.32
C GLY A 124 21.93 -15.39 21.18
N LYS A 125 23.04 -14.64 21.04
CA LYS A 125 24.43 -15.15 21.08
C LYS A 125 25.27 -14.13 21.85
N LYS A 126 25.72 -14.49 23.07
CA LYS A 126 26.52 -13.60 23.94
C LYS A 126 27.68 -12.97 23.15
N SER A 127 27.62 -11.67 22.91
CA SER A 127 28.63 -10.95 22.13
C SER A 127 29.93 -10.80 22.92
N ILE A 128 31.04 -11.17 22.26
CA ILE A 128 32.41 -11.00 22.70
C ILE A 128 32.70 -9.49 22.75
N ILE A 129 33.30 -9.04 23.85
CA ILE A 129 33.51 -7.63 24.20
C ILE A 129 34.29 -6.91 23.09
N SER A 130 33.62 -6.04 22.33
CA SER A 130 34.21 -5.15 21.32
C SER A 130 34.07 -3.68 21.73
N SER A 131 34.97 -2.82 21.25
CA SER A 131 34.97 -1.36 21.47
C SER A 131 33.67 -0.69 20.99
N SER A 132 33.06 -1.19 19.91
CA SER A 132 31.74 -0.75 19.46
C SER A 132 30.63 -1.09 20.47
N GLY A 133 30.73 -2.24 21.13
CA GLY A 133 29.77 -2.67 22.16
C GLY A 133 29.81 -1.81 23.43
N ALA A 134 30.95 -1.19 23.76
CA ALA A 134 31.05 -0.27 24.90
C ALA A 134 30.25 1.03 24.66
N LYS A 135 30.31 1.59 23.43
CA LYS A 135 29.51 2.76 23.05
C LYS A 135 28.02 2.45 23.11
N GLN A 136 27.60 1.31 22.57
CA GLN A 136 26.21 0.83 22.65
C GLN A 136 25.73 0.66 24.10
N LYS A 137 26.59 0.17 25.00
CA LYS A 137 26.26 0.06 26.44
C LYS A 137 26.08 1.41 27.12
N LEU A 138 26.90 2.42 26.79
CA LEU A 138 26.74 3.78 27.34
C LEU A 138 25.42 4.41 26.88
N GLU A 139 25.13 4.34 25.58
CA GLU A 139 23.84 4.79 25.04
C GLU A 139 22.66 4.05 25.68
N PHE A 140 22.80 2.75 25.91
CA PHE A 140 21.78 1.95 26.58
C PHE A 140 21.54 2.42 28.01
N LEU A 141 22.58 2.78 28.76
CA LEU A 141 22.44 3.32 30.11
C LEU A 141 21.72 4.67 30.11
N GLU A 142 22.02 5.56 29.17
CA GLU A 142 21.31 6.83 29.01
C GLU A 142 19.83 6.60 28.66
N LYS A 143 19.56 5.69 27.73
CA LYS A 143 18.20 5.34 27.34
C LYS A 143 17.41 4.71 28.48
N LYS A 144 18.10 3.98 29.36
CA LYS A 144 17.53 3.34 30.55
C LYS A 144 17.24 4.34 31.67
N SER A 145 18.05 5.39 31.85
CA SER A 145 17.72 6.45 32.83
C SER A 145 16.47 7.21 32.41
N LYS A 146 16.35 7.55 31.11
CA LYS A 146 15.13 8.14 30.53
C LYS A 146 13.91 7.22 30.67
N SER A 147 14.08 5.90 30.52
CA SER A 147 12.96 4.97 30.68
C SER A 147 12.49 4.86 32.13
N LEU A 148 13.40 4.91 33.11
CA LEU A 148 13.03 4.97 34.52
C LEU A 148 12.25 6.24 34.87
N MET A 149 12.65 7.39 34.32
CA MET A 149 11.89 8.64 34.47
C MET A 149 10.50 8.54 33.82
N ALA A 150 10.41 7.93 32.64
CA ALA A 150 9.14 7.69 31.95
C ALA A 150 8.20 6.79 32.78
N VAL A 151 8.71 5.68 33.34
CA VAL A 151 7.93 4.81 34.23
C VAL A 151 7.44 5.57 35.46
N ARG A 152 8.28 6.43 36.05
CA ARG A 152 7.87 7.28 37.17
C ARG A 152 6.73 8.23 36.79
N LYS A 153 6.79 8.81 35.59
CA LYS A 153 5.74 9.68 35.04
C LYS A 153 4.45 8.89 34.77
N ILE A 154 4.53 7.65 34.25
CA ILE A 154 3.35 6.79 34.09
C ILE A 154 2.70 6.53 35.46
N ARG A 155 3.50 6.16 36.46
CA ARG A 155 3.02 5.90 37.83
C ARG A 155 2.37 7.12 38.51
N SER A 156 2.71 8.35 38.11
CA SER A 156 2.05 9.54 38.66
C SER A 156 0.64 9.76 38.11
N TYR A 157 0.32 9.22 36.93
CA TYR A 157 -1.04 9.26 36.37
C TYR A 157 -1.82 7.98 36.70
N GLU A 158 -1.13 6.84 36.78
CA GLU A 158 -1.73 5.53 37.02
C GLU A 158 -1.01 4.81 38.18
N GLU A 159 -1.59 4.85 39.37
CA GLU A 159 -1.00 4.24 40.57
C GLU A 159 -0.95 2.70 40.50
N SER A 160 -1.89 2.09 39.78
CA SER A 160 -1.94 0.63 39.56
C SER A 160 -0.87 0.11 38.62
N PHE A 161 -0.10 0.98 37.95
CA PHE A 161 0.87 0.54 36.95
C PHE A 161 2.13 -0.05 37.58
N SER A 162 2.24 -1.39 37.54
CA SER A 162 3.45 -2.13 37.88
C SER A 162 4.19 -2.60 36.63
N SER A 163 5.49 -2.31 36.57
CA SER A 163 6.33 -2.69 35.42
C SER A 163 6.55 -4.20 35.32
N ASP A 164 6.48 -4.90 36.44
CA ASP A 164 6.70 -6.35 36.51
C ASP A 164 5.43 -7.12 36.08
N GLU A 165 4.26 -6.61 36.45
CA GLU A 165 2.96 -7.22 36.10
C GLU A 165 2.54 -6.90 34.65
N PHE A 166 2.96 -5.73 34.14
CA PHE A 166 2.62 -5.29 32.79
C PHE A 166 3.07 -6.27 31.70
N GLY A 167 4.12 -7.06 31.93
CA GLY A 167 4.53 -8.11 30.98
C GLY A 167 3.42 -9.12 30.70
N ALA A 168 2.70 -9.55 31.74
CA ALA A 168 1.60 -10.50 31.60
C ALA A 168 0.36 -9.86 30.95
N GLU A 169 0.02 -8.63 31.33
CA GLU A 169 -1.08 -7.86 30.71
C GLU A 169 -0.82 -7.64 29.22
N ALA A 170 0.40 -7.25 28.86
CA ALA A 170 0.83 -7.06 27.48
C ALA A 170 0.69 -8.34 26.65
N GLN A 171 1.02 -9.51 27.23
CA GLN A 171 0.85 -10.80 26.59
C GLN A 171 -0.63 -11.11 26.33
N GLU A 172 -1.50 -10.83 27.29
CA GLU A 172 -2.94 -11.03 27.13
C GLU A 172 -3.53 -10.13 26.03
N ILE A 173 -3.15 -8.84 26.01
CA ILE A 173 -3.55 -7.90 24.96
C ILE A 173 -3.07 -8.41 23.59
N TYR A 174 -1.82 -8.87 23.51
CA TYR A 174 -1.25 -9.41 22.27
C TYR A 174 -2.03 -10.63 21.78
N ILE A 175 -2.36 -11.58 22.65
CA ILE A 175 -3.11 -12.79 22.29
C ILE A 175 -4.52 -12.42 21.81
N LYS A 176 -5.23 -11.57 22.55
CA LYS A 176 -6.59 -11.12 22.18
C LYS A 176 -6.61 -10.38 20.86
N ALA A 177 -5.64 -9.49 20.62
CA ALA A 177 -5.52 -8.77 19.36
C ALA A 177 -5.37 -9.73 18.16
N HIS A 178 -4.52 -10.75 18.26
CA HIS A 178 -4.31 -11.72 17.18
C HIS A 178 -5.49 -12.68 17.01
N GLN A 179 -6.20 -13.04 18.09
CA GLN A 179 -7.43 -13.82 18.02
C GLN A 179 -8.54 -13.04 17.27
N HIS A 180 -8.77 -11.78 17.62
CA HIS A 180 -9.76 -10.93 16.92
C HIS A 180 -9.35 -10.61 15.48
N MET A 181 -8.05 -10.47 15.20
CA MET A 181 -7.53 -10.36 13.83
C MET A 181 -7.86 -11.60 13.01
N ALA A 182 -7.68 -12.80 13.57
CA ALA A 182 -7.99 -14.06 12.90
C ALA A 182 -9.51 -14.26 12.70
N ALA A 183 -10.34 -13.84 13.67
CA ALA A 183 -11.80 -13.86 13.58
C ALA A 183 -12.37 -12.78 12.63
N LYS A 184 -11.59 -11.73 12.34
CA LYS A 184 -11.98 -10.53 11.57
C LYS A 184 -13.07 -9.69 12.25
N ASP A 185 -13.11 -9.69 13.57
CA ASP A 185 -14.05 -8.89 14.36
C ASP A 185 -13.66 -7.41 14.36
N LYS A 186 -14.28 -6.63 13.49
CA LYS A 186 -13.93 -5.22 13.25
C LYS A 186 -14.04 -4.31 14.48
N TYR A 187 -14.96 -4.60 15.40
CA TYR A 187 -15.24 -3.74 16.56
C TYR A 187 -14.34 -4.09 17.74
N GLN A 188 -14.25 -5.37 18.10
CA GLN A 188 -13.49 -5.84 19.27
C GLN A 188 -11.98 -5.58 19.13
N ILE A 189 -11.43 -5.73 17.92
CA ILE A 189 -10.00 -5.49 17.69
C ILE A 189 -9.55 -4.04 17.98
N ARG A 190 -10.46 -3.05 17.84
CA ARG A 190 -10.16 -1.63 18.07
C ARG A 190 -9.89 -1.29 19.54
N GLU A 191 -10.34 -2.15 20.46
CA GLU A 191 -10.04 -1.98 21.88
C GLU A 191 -8.61 -2.36 22.23
N TYR A 192 -8.01 -3.30 21.48
CA TYR A 192 -6.67 -3.83 21.74
C TYR A 192 -5.59 -3.23 20.83
N VAL A 193 -5.97 -2.60 19.72
CA VAL A 193 -5.05 -2.12 18.68
C VAL A 193 -5.28 -0.62 18.44
N SER A 194 -4.20 0.14 18.29
CA SER A 194 -4.26 1.58 17.99
C SER A 194 -4.75 1.86 16.57
N GLU A 195 -5.21 3.09 16.34
CA GLU A 195 -5.67 3.55 15.02
C GLU A 195 -4.54 3.53 13.98
N ARG A 196 -3.28 3.64 14.43
CA ARG A 196 -2.08 3.55 13.58
C ARG A 196 -1.75 2.12 13.18
N CYS A 197 -1.88 1.17 14.10
CA CYS A 197 -1.53 -0.24 13.88
C CYS A 197 -2.62 -1.00 13.11
N TYR A 198 -3.88 -0.62 13.32
CA TYR A 198 -5.03 -1.31 12.74
C TYR A 198 -4.96 -1.46 11.20
N PRO A 199 -4.62 -0.41 10.42
CA PRO A 199 -4.45 -0.54 8.97
C PRO A 199 -3.33 -1.52 8.59
N GLU A 200 -2.19 -1.48 9.27
CA GLU A 200 -1.05 -2.36 8.96
C GLU A 200 -1.38 -3.83 9.22
N MET A 201 -2.06 -4.11 10.33
CA MET A 201 -2.53 -5.45 10.64
C MET A 201 -3.59 -5.93 9.66
N MET A 202 -4.58 -5.10 9.32
CA MET A 202 -5.77 -5.56 8.59
C MET A 202 -5.67 -5.47 7.06
N HIS A 203 -4.78 -4.65 6.50
CA HIS A 203 -4.69 -4.42 5.04
C HIS A 203 -4.57 -5.72 4.24
N ASN A 204 -3.72 -6.65 4.71
CA ASN A 204 -3.44 -7.91 4.01
C ASN A 204 -4.33 -9.08 4.45
N VAL A 205 -5.23 -8.87 5.42
CA VAL A 205 -6.03 -9.94 6.05
C VAL A 205 -7.39 -10.14 5.37
N LYS A 206 -7.91 -9.11 4.69
CA LYS A 206 -9.29 -9.09 4.15
C LYS A 206 -9.64 -10.35 3.34
N ASP A 207 -8.80 -10.70 2.37
CA ASP A 207 -9.04 -11.79 1.42
C ASP A 207 -8.33 -13.10 1.80
N LYS A 208 -7.79 -13.21 3.03
CA LYS A 208 -7.05 -14.38 3.50
C LYS A 208 -7.69 -14.96 4.76
N THR A 209 -7.52 -16.26 5.00
CA THR A 209 -7.92 -16.88 6.27
C THR A 209 -6.68 -17.18 7.09
N ILE A 210 -6.62 -16.68 8.32
CA ILE A 210 -5.45 -16.82 9.19
C ILE A 210 -5.80 -17.77 10.32
N ARG A 211 -5.00 -18.81 10.49
CA ARG A 211 -4.99 -19.67 11.68
C ARG A 211 -3.73 -19.34 12.44
N TRP A 212 -3.90 -18.60 13.53
CA TRP A 212 -2.83 -18.26 14.45
C TRP A 212 -3.15 -18.83 15.83
N ARG A 213 -2.16 -19.42 16.48
CA ARG A 213 -2.26 -19.91 17.86
C ARG A 213 -1.01 -19.55 18.63
N PHE A 214 -1.23 -19.01 19.83
CA PHE A 214 -0.21 -18.88 20.85
C PHE A 214 -0.09 -20.19 21.61
N LEU A 215 1.12 -20.75 21.71
CA LEU A 215 1.35 -21.99 22.46
C LEU A 215 1.85 -21.69 23.86
N GLN A 216 3.09 -21.20 23.95
CA GLN A 216 3.75 -20.93 25.22
C GLN A 216 4.77 -19.80 25.08
N SER A 217 5.09 -19.17 26.19
CA SER A 217 6.21 -18.23 26.28
C SER A 217 7.45 -19.02 26.69
N LEU A 218 8.53 -18.95 25.90
CA LEU A 218 9.80 -19.60 26.24
C LEU A 218 10.52 -18.82 27.33
N GLU A 219 10.55 -17.49 27.18
CA GLU A 219 10.96 -16.57 28.23
C GLU A 219 9.77 -15.71 28.65
N PRO A 220 9.68 -15.31 29.92
CA PRO A 220 8.65 -14.38 30.34
C PRO A 220 8.79 -13.04 29.60
N PRO A 221 7.69 -12.38 29.25
CA PRO A 221 7.71 -11.08 28.60
C PRO A 221 8.39 -10.03 29.50
N ARG A 222 9.32 -9.27 28.94
CA ARG A 222 10.10 -8.27 29.70
C ARG A 222 9.89 -6.88 29.13
N VAL A 223 9.60 -5.91 29.99
CA VAL A 223 9.61 -4.49 29.62
C VAL A 223 11.04 -4.04 29.43
N VAL A 224 11.36 -3.57 28.22
CA VAL A 224 12.73 -3.17 27.88
C VAL A 224 12.91 -1.66 27.91
N HIS A 225 11.96 -0.95 27.34
CA HIS A 225 12.06 0.49 27.15
C HIS A 225 10.69 1.14 27.27
N ALA A 226 10.65 2.31 27.91
CA ALA A 226 9.46 3.11 28.11
C ALA A 226 9.76 4.58 27.78
N ARG A 227 8.79 5.26 27.17
CA ARG A 227 8.85 6.67 26.82
C ARG A 227 7.50 7.33 27.08
N VAL A 228 7.54 8.58 27.52
CA VAL A 228 6.35 9.42 27.65
C VAL A 228 6.64 10.73 26.94
N THR A 229 5.72 11.17 26.09
CA THR A 229 5.85 12.41 25.32
C THR A 229 4.55 13.19 25.36
N GLU A 230 4.66 14.48 25.04
CA GLU A 230 3.55 15.42 24.99
C GLU A 230 3.23 15.70 23.52
N VAL A 231 1.96 15.63 23.14
CA VAL A 231 1.52 15.76 21.75
C VAL A 231 0.57 16.94 21.63
N ILE A 232 0.94 17.93 20.81
CA ILE A 232 0.22 19.19 20.57
C ILE A 232 0.22 20.10 21.82
N THR A 233 -0.35 19.64 22.93
CA THR A 233 -0.42 20.36 24.21
C THR A 233 0.29 19.56 25.31
N LYS A 234 0.77 20.26 26.34
CA LYS A 234 1.47 19.63 27.48
C LYS A 234 0.58 18.69 28.31
N GLU A 235 -0.73 18.92 28.22
CA GLU A 235 -1.77 18.15 28.89
C GLU A 235 -2.00 16.80 28.21
N ASN A 236 -1.78 16.69 26.90
CA ASN A 236 -1.96 15.45 26.15
C ASN A 236 -0.68 14.64 26.14
N GLN A 237 -0.58 13.69 27.07
CA GLN A 237 0.59 12.86 27.24
C GLN A 237 0.33 11.42 26.81
N PHE A 238 1.23 10.90 26.00
CA PHE A 238 1.18 9.53 25.50
C PHE A 238 2.35 8.75 26.06
N ALA A 239 2.05 7.58 26.62
CA ALA A 239 3.05 6.65 27.10
C ALA A 239 3.21 5.51 26.10
N GLN A 240 4.44 5.20 25.75
CA GLN A 240 4.82 4.05 24.94
C GLN A 240 5.71 3.12 25.75
N VAL A 241 5.37 1.83 25.76
CA VAL A 241 6.11 0.79 26.46
C VAL A 241 6.42 -0.33 25.48
N THR A 242 7.69 -0.67 25.36
CA THR A 242 8.18 -1.76 24.52
C THR A 242 8.42 -2.99 25.37
N VAL A 243 7.87 -4.11 24.90
CA VAL A 243 7.95 -5.41 25.56
C VAL A 243 8.63 -6.39 24.62
N ARG A 244 9.66 -7.08 25.12
CA ARG A 244 10.32 -8.17 24.44
C ARG A 244 9.53 -9.45 24.68
N PHE A 245 9.06 -10.06 23.60
CA PHE A 245 8.42 -11.36 23.58
C PHE A 245 9.38 -12.38 22.99
N HIS A 246 9.52 -13.52 23.68
CA HIS A 246 10.15 -14.71 23.13
C HIS A 246 9.19 -15.89 23.34
N SER A 247 8.44 -16.20 22.28
CA SER A 247 7.28 -17.10 22.35
C SER A 247 7.30 -18.13 21.23
N GLN A 248 6.62 -19.25 21.49
CA GLN A 248 6.32 -20.27 20.49
C GLN A 248 4.94 -20.03 19.90
N GLN A 249 4.90 -19.90 18.58
CA GLN A 249 3.69 -19.57 17.83
C GLN A 249 3.49 -20.53 16.66
N MET A 250 2.24 -20.70 16.27
CA MET A 250 1.84 -21.38 15.04
C MET A 250 1.12 -20.40 14.14
N LEU A 251 1.47 -20.41 12.86
CA LEU A 251 0.87 -19.54 11.85
C LEU A 251 0.66 -20.33 10.57
N ALA A 252 -0.58 -20.36 10.10
CA ALA A 252 -0.94 -20.81 8.77
C ALA A 252 -1.84 -19.75 8.10
N ILE A 253 -1.44 -19.31 6.91
CA ILE A 253 -2.19 -18.34 6.11
C ILE A 253 -2.72 -19.06 4.89
N TYR A 254 -4.02 -18.98 4.70
CA TYR A 254 -4.72 -19.53 3.55
C TYR A 254 -5.19 -18.41 2.62
N ASP A 255 -5.15 -18.68 1.32
CA ASP A 255 -5.72 -17.85 0.27
C ASP A 255 -7.25 -17.79 0.37
N ARG A 256 -7.89 -16.93 -0.43
CA ARG A 256 -9.36 -16.87 -0.59
C ARG A 256 -9.97 -18.22 -0.96
N PHE A 257 -9.22 -19.03 -1.71
CA PHE A 257 -9.62 -20.36 -2.15
C PHE A 257 -9.26 -21.48 -1.15
N GLY A 258 -8.76 -21.15 0.04
CA GLY A 258 -8.41 -22.12 1.08
C GLY A 258 -7.09 -22.87 0.83
N ARG A 259 -6.29 -22.47 -0.15
CA ARG A 259 -4.94 -23.02 -0.39
C ARG A 259 -3.94 -22.44 0.60
N LEU A 260 -3.03 -23.25 1.12
CA LEU A 260 -1.97 -22.78 2.01
C LEU A 260 -1.01 -21.86 1.26
N MET A 261 -0.88 -20.61 1.73
CA MET A 261 0.00 -19.59 1.16
C MET A 261 1.34 -19.53 1.90
N HIS A 262 1.30 -19.59 3.23
CA HIS A 262 2.48 -19.45 4.07
C HIS A 262 2.28 -20.13 5.42
N GLY A 263 3.38 -20.66 5.97
CA GLY A 263 3.41 -21.29 7.28
C GLY A 263 2.81 -22.70 7.28
N SER A 264 2.43 -23.17 8.46
CA SER A 264 1.92 -24.51 8.69
C SER A 264 1.18 -24.54 10.03
N GLU A 265 0.09 -25.29 10.11
CA GLU A 265 -0.70 -25.41 11.35
C GLU A 265 -0.03 -26.33 12.39
N ILE A 266 0.88 -27.19 11.95
CA ILE A 266 1.50 -28.23 12.79
C ILE A 266 2.87 -27.76 13.33
N LEU A 267 3.69 -27.11 12.50
CA LEU A 267 5.03 -26.72 12.92
C LEU A 267 4.98 -25.46 13.79
N THR A 268 5.51 -25.59 14.99
CA THR A 268 5.72 -24.50 15.93
C THR A 268 6.99 -23.76 15.58
N LYS A 269 6.99 -22.44 15.72
CA LYS A 269 8.17 -21.61 15.50
C LYS A 269 8.43 -20.72 16.69
N ASP A 270 9.71 -20.59 17.01
CA ASP A 270 10.18 -19.64 18.01
C ASP A 270 10.24 -18.25 17.37
N VAL A 271 9.60 -17.29 18.02
CA VAL A 271 9.43 -15.93 17.53
C VAL A 271 9.94 -14.97 18.61
N LEU A 272 10.91 -14.14 18.23
CA LEU A 272 11.44 -13.05 19.06
C LEU A 272 10.97 -11.72 18.46
N GLU A 273 10.19 -10.97 19.24
CA GLU A 273 9.58 -9.72 18.80
C GLU A 273 9.67 -8.65 19.89
N TYR A 274 9.82 -7.39 19.47
CA TYR A 274 9.71 -6.24 20.37
C TYR A 274 8.44 -5.49 19.98
N VAL A 275 7.41 -5.62 20.81
CA VAL A 275 6.10 -5.03 20.55
C VAL A 275 5.96 -3.76 21.37
N VAL A 276 5.48 -2.70 20.73
CA VAL A 276 5.24 -1.41 21.34
C VAL A 276 3.76 -1.28 21.67
N PHE A 277 3.48 -1.01 22.93
CA PHE A 277 2.17 -0.65 23.44
C PHE A 277 2.10 0.84 23.68
N GLU A 278 0.96 1.44 23.42
CA GLU A 278 0.70 2.85 23.68
C GLU A 278 -0.57 3.01 24.51
N LYS A 279 -0.53 3.98 25.42
CA LYS A 279 -1.68 4.46 26.17
C LYS A 279 -1.68 5.98 26.20
N HIS A 280 -2.85 6.57 25.96
CA HIS A 280 -3.10 7.97 26.24
C HIS A 280 -3.31 8.13 27.75
N ILE A 281 -2.25 8.49 28.48
CA ILE A 281 -2.24 8.49 29.95
C ILE A 281 -3.02 9.65 30.56
N SER A 282 -3.19 10.74 29.82
CA SER A 282 -3.99 11.89 30.27
C SER A 282 -5.49 11.62 30.24
N ASN A 283 -5.93 10.58 29.51
CA ASN A 283 -7.34 10.19 29.46
C ASN A 283 -7.63 9.13 30.53
N GLU A 284 -8.64 9.38 31.35
CA GLU A 284 -9.10 8.45 32.40
C GLU A 284 -9.50 7.07 31.84
N TYR A 285 -10.08 7.06 30.64
CA TYR A 285 -10.51 5.83 29.96
C TYR A 285 -9.42 5.22 29.05
N GLY A 286 -8.19 5.71 29.15
CA GLY A 286 -7.07 5.19 28.37
C GLY A 286 -6.80 3.72 28.69
N LYS A 287 -6.81 2.87 27.67
CA LYS A 287 -6.38 1.47 27.76
C LYS A 287 -5.02 1.31 27.07
N TRP A 288 -4.24 0.32 27.50
CA TRP A 288 -3.05 -0.11 26.79
C TRP A 288 -3.44 -0.80 25.48
N ARG A 289 -2.90 -0.32 24.37
CA ARG A 289 -3.20 -0.84 23.02
C ARG A 289 -1.92 -1.12 22.26
N LEU A 290 -1.94 -2.11 21.38
CA LEU A 290 -0.83 -2.44 20.49
C LEU A 290 -0.66 -1.28 19.47
N HIS A 291 0.53 -0.71 19.41
CA HIS A 291 0.83 0.44 18.56
C HIS A 291 1.68 0.09 17.35
N ASP A 292 2.78 -0.63 17.57
CA ASP A 292 3.74 -0.93 16.51
C ASP A 292 4.63 -2.13 16.91
N LYS A 293 5.41 -2.63 15.97
CA LYS A 293 6.36 -3.74 16.15
C LYS A 293 7.73 -3.33 15.64
N ILE A 294 8.73 -3.38 16.51
CA ILE A 294 10.13 -3.13 16.13
C ILE A 294 10.73 -4.42 15.58
N ILE A 295 11.21 -4.36 14.35
CA ILE A 295 11.92 -5.46 13.67
C ILE A 295 13.40 -5.07 13.63
N PRO A 296 14.29 -5.75 14.37
CA PRO A 296 15.71 -5.46 14.31
C PRO A 296 16.32 -5.92 12.98
N ASP A 297 17.28 -5.16 12.46
CA ASP A 297 17.93 -5.42 11.17
C ASP A 297 18.71 -6.75 11.14
N TRP A 298 19.21 -7.18 12.29
CA TRP A 298 19.96 -8.43 12.45
C TRP A 298 19.08 -9.68 12.57
N LEU A 299 17.74 -9.54 12.60
CA LEU A 299 16.84 -10.68 12.65
C LEU A 299 16.98 -11.51 11.36
N PRO A 300 17.04 -12.85 11.43
CA PRO A 300 17.06 -13.66 10.22
C PRO A 300 15.82 -13.37 9.37
N ALA A 301 16.00 -13.42 8.05
CA ALA A 301 14.91 -13.23 7.11
C ALA A 301 13.76 -14.23 7.40
N LYS A 302 12.52 -13.76 7.22
CA LYS A 302 11.34 -14.60 7.37
C LYS A 302 11.39 -15.75 6.37
N GLN A 303 10.80 -16.88 6.74
CA GLN A 303 10.74 -18.03 5.83
C GLN A 303 10.08 -17.62 4.50
N PRO A 304 10.64 -18.04 3.36
CA PRO A 304 10.05 -17.72 2.07
C PRO A 304 8.68 -18.39 1.92
N ALA A 305 7.81 -17.78 1.12
CA ALA A 305 6.59 -18.45 0.68
C ALA A 305 6.97 -19.55 -0.34
N PRO A 306 6.21 -20.65 -0.39
CA PRO A 306 6.39 -21.69 -1.42
C PRO A 306 6.10 -21.20 -2.85
N ILE A 307 5.55 -20.00 -3.00
CA ILE A 307 5.19 -19.41 -4.30
C ILE A 307 6.39 -18.69 -4.90
N THR A 308 6.68 -18.96 -6.17
CA THR A 308 7.67 -18.22 -6.96
C THR A 308 7.04 -16.99 -7.60
N TYR A 309 7.79 -15.89 -7.71
CA TYR A 309 7.37 -14.68 -8.41
C TYR A 309 8.37 -14.33 -9.52
N ARG A 310 7.88 -13.73 -10.59
CA ARG A 310 8.70 -13.16 -11.65
C ARG A 310 8.83 -11.67 -11.41
N LEU A 311 10.06 -11.18 -11.24
CA LEU A 311 10.33 -9.75 -11.29
C LEU A 311 10.21 -9.32 -12.75
N ILE A 312 9.30 -8.38 -13.03
CA ILE A 312 9.28 -7.68 -14.30
C ILE A 312 10.16 -6.47 -14.06
N GLU A 313 11.36 -6.49 -14.62
CA GLU A 313 12.17 -5.29 -14.73
C GLU A 313 11.42 -4.38 -15.69
N ASP A 314 10.78 -3.34 -15.16
CA ASP A 314 10.23 -2.29 -16.00
C ASP A 314 11.41 -1.74 -16.80
N ALA A 315 11.35 -1.89 -18.13
CA ALA A 315 12.39 -1.43 -19.03
C ALA A 315 12.71 0.01 -18.67
N GLU A 316 13.97 0.26 -18.31
CA GLU A 316 14.48 1.59 -18.03
C GLU A 316 13.94 2.52 -19.10
N GLU A 317 13.08 3.46 -18.71
CA GLU A 317 12.67 4.54 -19.60
C GLU A 317 13.98 5.24 -19.97
N GLU A 318 14.48 4.96 -21.18
CA GLU A 318 15.64 5.63 -21.74
C GLU A 318 15.40 7.12 -21.60
N VAL A 319 16.12 7.73 -20.65
CA VAL A 319 16.12 9.16 -20.45
C VAL A 319 16.61 9.76 -21.77
N ALA A 320 15.68 10.35 -22.51
CA ALA A 320 15.97 11.09 -23.73
C ALA A 320 17.18 12.01 -23.48
N PRO A 321 18.27 11.90 -24.26
CA PRO A 321 19.44 12.73 -24.05
C PRO A 321 19.04 14.19 -24.16
N LYS A 322 19.32 14.95 -23.09
CA LYS A 322 19.17 16.42 -23.04
C LYS A 322 19.91 17.02 -24.24
N GLU A 323 19.16 17.64 -25.14
CA GLU A 323 19.72 18.45 -26.22
C GLU A 323 20.60 19.56 -25.62
N LEU A 324 21.88 19.56 -26.00
CA LEU A 324 22.80 20.67 -25.76
C LEU A 324 22.45 21.81 -26.74
N PRO A 325 22.40 23.07 -26.31
CA PRO A 325 22.12 24.18 -27.21
C PRO A 325 23.31 24.43 -28.15
N ALA A 326 23.02 24.47 -29.44
CA ALA A 326 23.95 24.86 -30.49
C ALA A 326 24.08 26.38 -30.58
N GLY A 327 25.33 26.86 -30.67
CA GLY A 327 25.67 28.11 -31.37
C GLY A 327 26.27 29.22 -30.51
N GLU A 328 27.60 29.32 -30.50
CA GLU A 328 28.29 30.61 -30.67
C GLU A 328 29.58 30.39 -31.48
N GLU A 329 29.78 31.26 -32.44
CA GLU A 329 30.57 31.06 -33.65
C GLU A 329 32.08 31.29 -33.45
N SER A 330 32.85 30.57 -34.26
CA SER A 330 34.24 30.83 -34.58
C SER A 330 34.45 32.13 -35.36
N LYS A 331 35.47 32.94 -35.01
CA LYS A 331 36.40 33.58 -35.97
C LYS A 331 37.65 34.21 -35.32
N GLN A 332 38.81 33.66 -35.73
CA GLN A 332 40.10 34.31 -36.10
C GLN A 332 40.94 34.96 -34.97
N LEU A 333 42.08 34.36 -34.59
CA LEU A 333 43.45 34.50 -35.17
C LEU A 333 44.05 35.91 -34.99
N GLU A 334 45.04 36.05 -34.10
CA GLU A 334 46.44 36.41 -34.43
C GLU A 334 47.37 36.52 -33.20
N ALA A 335 48.62 36.07 -33.44
CA ALA A 335 49.91 36.57 -32.93
C ALA A 335 50.38 36.31 -31.48
N GLY A 336 51.57 35.68 -31.41
CA GLY A 336 52.66 36.13 -30.52
C GLY A 336 53.11 35.14 -29.45
N GLY A 337 54.18 34.39 -29.74
CA GLY A 337 54.83 33.50 -28.77
C GLY A 337 55.90 34.19 -27.92
N GLU A 338 56.28 33.55 -26.81
CA GLU A 338 57.62 33.64 -26.23
C GLU A 338 57.91 32.42 -25.34
N GLN A 339 59.16 31.98 -25.40
CA GLN A 339 59.73 30.79 -24.76
C GLN A 339 60.20 31.10 -23.33
N ALA A 340 60.16 30.12 -22.41
CA ALA A 340 61.28 29.81 -21.49
C ALA A 340 61.05 28.50 -20.69
N LYS A 341 62.18 27.84 -20.40
CA LYS A 341 62.45 26.53 -19.78
C LYS A 341 61.95 26.46 -18.31
N GLU A 342 61.72 25.30 -17.66
CA GLU A 342 62.77 24.43 -17.08
C GLU A 342 62.16 23.29 -16.18
N GLN A 343 62.70 22.06 -16.33
CA GLN A 343 62.83 20.88 -15.43
C GLN A 343 61.57 20.12 -14.89
N VAL A 344 61.30 18.85 -15.29
CA VAL A 344 61.88 17.51 -14.90
C VAL A 344 61.30 17.01 -13.56
N GLN A 345 60.54 15.89 -13.41
CA GLN A 345 60.85 14.43 -13.50
C GLN A 345 59.52 13.62 -13.68
N LEU A 346 59.33 12.76 -14.69
CA LEU A 346 59.60 11.30 -14.78
C LEU A 346 58.93 10.39 -13.71
N ALA A 347 57.85 9.68 -14.09
CA ALA A 347 57.75 8.20 -14.05
C ALA A 347 56.32 7.69 -14.37
N ALA A 348 56.21 6.83 -15.39
CA ALA A 348 55.15 5.85 -15.66
C ALA A 348 55.84 4.66 -16.36
N PRO A 349 55.20 3.50 -16.63
CA PRO A 349 53.98 2.87 -16.11
C PRO A 349 54.28 1.40 -15.63
N VAL A 350 53.26 0.57 -15.33
CA VAL A 350 53.10 -0.80 -15.87
C VAL A 350 51.90 -1.51 -15.21
N GLU A 351 51.06 -2.08 -16.07
CA GLU A 351 49.92 -2.96 -15.84
C GLU A 351 50.31 -4.31 -15.21
N SER A 352 49.40 -4.95 -14.47
CA SER A 352 49.10 -6.38 -14.68
C SER A 352 47.84 -6.81 -13.93
N SER A 353 47.28 -7.92 -14.40
CA SER A 353 45.89 -8.32 -14.36
C SER A 353 45.62 -9.51 -13.44
N ALA A 354 44.31 -9.76 -13.21
CA ALA A 354 43.65 -11.06 -13.04
C ALA A 354 43.23 -11.57 -11.63
N LYS A 355 41.89 -11.48 -11.44
CA LYS A 355 40.88 -12.50 -11.01
C LYS A 355 40.78 -12.99 -9.55
N PRO A 356 39.55 -13.17 -9.02
CA PRO A 356 39.26 -13.85 -7.76
C PRO A 356 38.99 -15.35 -7.96
N SER A 357 39.40 -16.16 -6.99
CA SER A 357 39.19 -17.61 -6.93
C SER A 357 37.89 -17.98 -6.23
N VAL A 358 37.15 -18.88 -6.87
CA VAL A 358 36.06 -19.69 -6.30
C VAL A 358 36.66 -21.02 -5.86
N ALA A 359 36.29 -21.54 -4.69
CA ALA A 359 36.41 -22.96 -4.38
C ALA A 359 35.30 -23.41 -3.41
N LEU A 360 34.49 -24.34 -3.93
CA LEU A 360 33.76 -25.47 -3.33
C LEU A 360 33.02 -25.30 -1.99
#